data_AF-A0A2J8KUE9-F1
#
_entry.id   AF-A0A2J8KUE9-F1
#
_cell.length_a   1.000
_cell.length_b   1.000
_cell.length_c   1.000
_cell.angle_alpha   90.00
_cell.angle_beta   90.00
_cell.angle_gamma   90.00
#
_symmetry.space_group_name_H-M   'P 1'
#
loop_
_entity.id
_entity.type
_entity.pdbx_description
1 polymer ?
#
loop_
_entity_poly.entity_id
_entity_poly.type
_entity_poly.pdbx_seq_one_letter_code
_entity_poly.pdbx_strand_id
1 'polypeptide(L)'
;MQYVIYGIASFFFLYGIILLAEGFYTTSAVKELHGEFKTTACGRCISGMFVFLTYVLGVAWLGVFGFSAVPVFMFYNIWSTCEVIKSPQTNGTTGVEQICVDIRQYGIIPWNAFPGKICGSALENICNTNEFYMSYHLFIVACAGAGATVIALLIYMMATTYNYAVLKFKSREDCCTKF
;
A
#
# COMPACT_ATOMS: atom_id res chain seq x y z
N MET A 1 21.58 6.36 0.46
CA MET A 1 20.25 5.93 -0.03
C MET A 1 20.20 4.42 -0.32
N GLN A 2 21.08 3.87 -1.16
CA GLN A 2 21.04 2.44 -1.53
C GLN A 2 21.05 1.46 -0.34
N TYR A 3 21.95 1.64 0.63
CA TYR A 3 22.02 0.75 1.82
C TYR A 3 20.74 0.75 2.67
N VAL A 4 20.03 1.87 2.73
CA VAL A 4 18.78 2.00 3.48
C VAL A 4 17.66 1.22 2.80
N ILE A 5 17.60 1.25 1.47
CA ILE A 5 16.61 0.50 0.68
C ILE A 5 16.81 -1.01 0.87
N TYR A 6 18.05 -1.50 0.79
CA TYR A 6 18.35 -2.92 1.01
C TYR A 6 18.03 -3.37 2.45
N GLY A 7 18.30 -2.53 3.44
CA GLY A 7 17.97 -2.82 4.84
C GLY A 7 16.46 -2.92 5.06
N ILE A 8 15.70 -1.98 4.51
CA ILE A 8 14.24 -1.96 4.66
C ILE A 8 13.60 -3.13 3.89
N ALA A 9 14.05 -3.40 2.66
CA ALA A 9 13.51 -4.49 1.83
C ALA A 9 13.74 -5.86 2.47
N SER A 10 14.95 -6.11 2.98
CA SER A 10 15.27 -7.37 3.67
C SER A 10 14.50 -7.53 4.98
N PHE A 11 14.32 -6.46 5.75
CA PHE A 11 13.51 -6.46 6.96
C PHE A 11 12.05 -6.81 6.68
N PHE A 12 11.41 -6.17 5.69
CA PHE A 12 10.03 -6.48 5.31
C PHE A 12 9.86 -7.90 4.77
N PHE A 13 10.86 -8.41 4.04
CA PHE A 13 10.84 -9.79 3.55
C PHE A 13 10.90 -10.79 4.70
N LEU A 14 11.83 -10.61 5.65
CA LEU A 14 11.92 -11.45 6.84
C LEU A 14 10.66 -11.36 7.69
N TYR A 15 10.09 -10.16 7.86
CA TYR A 15 8.85 -9.95 8.57
C TYR A 15 7.67 -10.69 7.90
N GLY A 16 7.61 -10.70 6.56
CA GLY A 16 6.63 -11.47 5.80
C GLY A 16 6.73 -12.98 6.04
N ILE A 17 7.95 -13.53 6.12
CA ILE A 17 8.17 -14.95 6.45
C ILE A 17 7.69 -15.26 7.87
N ILE A 18 7.96 -14.37 8.83
CA ILE A 18 7.51 -14.53 10.21
C ILE A 18 5.96 -14.49 10.28
N LEU A 19 5.32 -13.57 9.55
CA LEU A 19 3.85 -13.50 9.43
C LEU A 19 3.25 -14.78 8.87
N LEU A 20 3.88 -15.35 7.84
CA LEU A 20 3.46 -16.62 7.25
C LEU A 20 3.62 -17.76 8.25
N ALA A 21 4.76 -17.86 8.91
CA ALA A 21 5.02 -18.88 9.93
C ALA A 21 3.97 -18.80 11.04
N GLU A 22 3.72 -17.62 11.60
CA GLU A 22 2.68 -17.38 12.61
C GLU A 22 1.27 -17.67 12.08
N GLY A 23 0.97 -17.36 10.82
CA GLY A 23 -0.29 -17.75 10.18
C GLY A 23 -0.51 -19.26 10.15
N PHE A 24 0.53 -20.04 9.86
CA PHE A 24 0.49 -21.50 9.94
C PHE A 24 0.37 -21.99 11.39
N TYR A 25 1.13 -21.42 12.32
CA TYR A 25 1.08 -21.80 13.74
C TYR A 25 -0.24 -21.44 14.43
N THR A 26 -0.93 -20.38 14.00
CA THR A 26 -2.23 -19.96 14.53
C THR A 26 -3.41 -20.72 13.93
N THR A 27 -3.21 -21.41 12.80
CA THR A 27 -4.26 -22.23 12.18
C THR A 27 -4.55 -23.47 13.03
N SER A 28 -5.84 -23.74 13.28
CA SER A 28 -6.32 -24.77 14.22
C SER A 28 -5.85 -26.20 13.88
N ALA A 29 -5.51 -26.46 12.61
CA ALA A 29 -5.06 -27.77 12.14
C ALA A 29 -3.71 -28.22 12.75
N VAL A 30 -2.81 -27.29 13.11
CA VAL A 30 -1.51 -27.65 13.71
C VAL A 30 -1.63 -27.85 15.22
N LYS A 31 -2.54 -27.12 15.89
CA LYS A 31 -2.82 -27.32 17.32
C LYS A 31 -3.45 -28.69 17.61
N GLU A 32 -4.24 -29.24 16.68
CA GLU A 32 -4.76 -30.62 16.76
C GLU A 32 -3.65 -31.69 16.59
N LEU A 33 -2.64 -31.42 15.74
CA LEU A 33 -1.56 -32.36 15.42
C LEU A 33 -0.43 -32.45 16.46
N HIS A 34 -0.23 -31.41 17.28
CA HIS A 34 0.89 -31.36 18.23
C HIS A 34 0.52 -31.57 19.71
N GLY A 35 -0.73 -31.97 20.00
CA GLY A 35 -1.22 -32.11 21.36
C GLY A 35 -1.27 -30.77 22.10
N GLU A 36 -1.98 -30.72 23.23
CA GLU A 36 -2.06 -29.53 24.08
C GLU A 36 -0.66 -29.15 24.62
N PHE A 37 0.14 -28.43 23.83
CA PHE A 37 1.19 -27.61 24.37
C PHE A 37 0.50 -26.50 25.15
N LYS A 38 0.38 -26.73 26.46
CA LYS A 38 0.03 -25.75 27.49
C LYS A 38 0.84 -24.48 27.19
N THR A 39 0.21 -23.51 26.52
CA THR A 39 0.86 -22.27 26.12
C THR A 39 1.33 -21.57 27.39
N THR A 40 2.63 -21.65 27.66
CA THR A 40 3.28 -20.90 28.73
C THR A 40 2.93 -19.42 28.56
N ALA A 41 2.70 -18.69 29.64
CA ALA A 41 2.26 -17.28 29.61
C ALA A 41 3.11 -16.39 28.66
N CYS A 42 4.38 -16.74 28.48
CA CYS A 42 5.30 -16.13 27.52
C CYS A 42 4.80 -16.21 26.05
N GLY A 43 4.28 -17.35 25.60
CA GLY A 43 3.78 -17.53 24.23
C GLY A 43 2.53 -16.70 23.92
N ARG A 44 1.67 -16.46 24.91
CA ARG A 44 0.50 -15.56 24.77
C ARG A 44 0.94 -14.10 24.67
N CYS A 45 1.98 -13.69 25.40
CA CYS A 45 2.56 -12.36 25.29
C CYS A 45 3.23 -12.13 23.93
N ILE A 46 4.00 -13.11 23.43
CA ILE A 46 4.67 -13.01 22.12
C ILE A 46 3.64 -12.91 20.98
N SER A 47 2.62 -13.77 20.99
CA SER A 47 1.53 -13.72 20.00
C SER A 47 0.75 -12.40 20.08
N GLY A 48 0.47 -11.89 21.28
CA GLY A 48 -0.18 -10.59 21.48
C GLY A 48 0.65 -9.41 20.94
N MET A 49 1.97 -9.41 21.18
CA MET A 49 2.87 -8.40 20.63
C MET A 49 2.89 -8.42 19.10
N PHE A 50 2.80 -9.60 18.49
CA PHE A 50 2.78 -9.75 17.05
C PHE A 50 1.48 -9.21 16.42
N VAL A 51 0.33 -9.48 17.03
CA VAL A 51 -0.97 -8.90 16.61
C VAL A 51 -0.97 -7.37 16.77
N PHE A 52 -0.39 -6.87 17.86
CA PHE A 52 -0.24 -5.42 18.04
C PHE A 52 0.66 -4.79 16.96
N LEU A 53 1.81 -5.39 16.68
CA LEU A 53 2.74 -4.91 15.63
C LEU A 53 2.11 -4.92 14.24
N THR A 54 1.38 -5.98 13.89
CA THR A 54 0.67 -6.07 12.60
C THR A 54 -0.43 -5.03 12.48
N TYR A 55 -1.13 -4.71 13.57
CA TYR A 55 -2.12 -3.63 13.58
C TYR A 55 -1.50 -2.26 13.33
N VAL A 56 -0.44 -1.92 14.09
CA VAL A 56 0.29 -0.66 13.91
C VAL A 56 0.83 -0.55 12.49
N LEU A 57 1.39 -1.65 11.97
CA LEU A 57 1.92 -1.68 10.61
C LEU A 57 0.82 -1.53 9.56
N GLY A 58 -0.35 -2.14 9.78
CA GLY A 58 -1.52 -1.98 8.90
C GLY A 58 -2.00 -0.53 8.83
N VAL A 59 -2.08 0.16 9.97
CA VAL A 59 -2.44 1.59 10.03
C VAL A 59 -1.38 2.45 9.32
N ALA A 60 -0.09 2.14 9.52
CA ALA A 60 1.00 2.85 8.85
C ALA A 60 0.92 2.71 7.33
N TRP A 61 0.74 1.49 6.80
CA TRP A 61 0.61 1.25 5.35
C TRP A 61 -0.67 1.82 4.76
N LEU A 62 -1.76 1.88 5.52
CA LEU A 62 -2.98 2.58 5.11
C LEU A 62 -2.71 4.07 4.92
N GLY A 63 -1.94 4.69 5.82
CA GLY A 63 -1.45 6.05 5.66
C GLY A 63 -0.61 6.21 4.40
N VAL A 64 0.39 5.34 4.19
CA VAL A 64 1.25 5.37 3.00
C VAL A 64 0.44 5.22 1.71
N PHE A 65 -0.55 4.31 1.69
CA PHE A 65 -1.46 4.16 0.55
C PHE A 65 -2.25 5.44 0.28
N GLY A 66 -2.82 6.07 1.33
CA GLY A 66 -3.56 7.33 1.20
C GLY A 66 -2.69 8.48 0.69
N PHE A 67 -1.48 8.65 1.26
CA PHE A 67 -0.56 9.72 0.85
C PHE A 67 0.02 9.49 -0.56
N SER A 68 0.31 8.23 -0.95
CA SER A 68 0.81 7.91 -2.28
C SER A 68 -0.24 8.01 -3.39
N ALA A 69 -1.52 7.98 -3.07
CA ALA A 69 -2.59 8.23 -4.04
C ALA A 69 -2.59 9.68 -4.57
N VAL A 70 -2.13 10.65 -3.78
CA VAL A 70 -2.07 12.08 -4.17
C VAL A 70 -1.14 12.32 -5.38
N PRO A 71 0.15 11.91 -5.36
CA PRO A 71 1.01 12.07 -6.53
C PRO A 71 0.52 11.23 -7.71
N VAL A 72 -0.01 10.02 -7.50
CA VAL A 72 -0.57 9.20 -8.60
C VAL A 72 -1.72 9.92 -9.31
N PHE A 73 -2.64 10.53 -8.55
CA PHE A 73 -3.72 11.33 -9.12
C PHE A 73 -3.20 12.54 -9.89
N MET A 74 -2.23 13.26 -9.33
CA MET A 74 -1.62 14.41 -10.00
C MET A 74 -0.95 14.01 -11.32
N PHE A 75 -0.08 12.99 -11.31
CA PHE A 75 0.58 12.51 -12.52
C PHE A 75 -0.41 11.97 -13.55
N TYR A 76 -1.50 11.31 -13.13
CA TYR A 76 -2.55 10.84 -14.04
C TYR A 76 -3.22 11.99 -14.80
N ASN A 77 -3.55 13.10 -14.12
CA ASN A 77 -4.15 14.27 -14.76
C ASN A 77 -3.17 14.96 -15.73
N ILE A 78 -1.87 14.99 -15.41
CA ILE A 78 -0.84 15.54 -16.30
C ILE A 78 -0.68 14.63 -17.53
N TRP A 79 -0.60 13.32 -17.30
CA TRP A 79 -0.50 12.30 -18.34
C TRP A 79 -1.68 12.36 -19.32
N SER A 80 -2.92 12.40 -18.81
CA SER A 80 -4.12 12.51 -19.67
C SER A 80 -4.10 13.78 -20.50
N THR A 81 -3.57 14.87 -19.96
CA THR A 81 -3.39 16.14 -20.69
C THR A 81 -2.31 16.01 -21.77
N CYS A 82 -1.21 15.30 -21.49
CA CYS A 82 -0.16 15.01 -22.47
C CYS A 82 -0.67 14.21 -23.69
N GLU A 83 -1.54 13.22 -23.47
CA GLU A 83 -2.16 12.43 -24.54
C GLU A 83 -3.06 13.30 -25.43
N VAL A 84 -3.80 14.26 -24.84
CA VAL A 84 -4.64 15.20 -25.60
C VAL A 84 -3.81 16.14 -26.48
N ILE A 85 -2.59 16.51 -26.06
CA ILE A 85 -1.66 17.35 -26.86
C ILE A 85 -1.05 16.55 -28.02
N LYS A 86 -0.76 15.26 -27.83
CA LYS A 86 -0.18 14.38 -28.87
C LYS A 86 -1.20 13.95 -29.93
N SER A 87 -2.50 14.07 -29.65
CA SER A 87 -3.58 13.87 -30.61
C SER A 87 -3.51 14.90 -31.74
N PRO A 88 -3.67 14.52 -33.02
CA PRO A 88 -3.64 15.46 -34.13
C PRO A 88 -4.83 16.42 -34.01
N GLN A 89 -4.59 17.61 -33.48
CA GLN A 89 -5.55 18.71 -33.54
C GLN A 89 -5.63 19.20 -34.99
N THR A 90 -6.76 18.90 -35.63
CA THR A 90 -7.03 19.15 -37.05
C THR A 90 -7.04 20.64 -37.43
N ASN A 91 -6.90 21.58 -36.50
CA ASN A 91 -6.95 23.02 -36.81
C ASN A 91 -5.95 23.82 -35.97
N GLY A 92 -4.74 24.00 -36.49
CA GLY A 92 -3.89 25.15 -36.18
C GLY A 92 -3.30 25.22 -34.77
N THR A 93 -2.16 25.86 -34.67
CA THR A 93 -1.38 26.16 -33.46
C THR A 93 -2.15 26.87 -32.33
N THR A 94 -3.40 27.29 -32.55
CA THR A 94 -4.25 28.01 -31.60
C THR A 94 -4.87 27.13 -30.51
N GLY A 95 -5.01 25.82 -30.71
CA GLY A 95 -5.57 24.90 -29.71
C GLY A 95 -4.57 24.43 -28.63
N VAL A 96 -3.27 24.39 -28.96
CA VAL A 96 -2.22 23.82 -28.08
C VAL A 96 -1.82 24.79 -26.96
N GLU A 97 -1.83 26.09 -27.21
CA GLU A 97 -1.54 27.11 -26.19
C GLU A 97 -2.65 27.26 -25.13
N GLN A 98 -3.88 26.80 -25.42
CA GLN A 98 -5.00 26.83 -24.47
C GLN A 98 -4.99 25.65 -23.49
N ILE A 99 -4.27 24.57 -23.79
CA ILE A 99 -4.19 23.40 -22.91
C ILE A 99 -3.09 23.66 -21.87
N CYS A 100 -3.52 23.83 -20.63
CA CYS A 100 -2.68 24.18 -19.50
C CYS A 100 -2.92 23.24 -18.32
N VAL A 101 -1.84 22.82 -17.67
CA VAL A 101 -1.90 22.17 -16.36
C VAL A 101 -1.61 23.23 -15.30
N ASP A 102 -2.54 23.42 -14.37
CA ASP A 102 -2.37 24.28 -13.20
C ASP A 102 -2.16 23.44 -11.94
N ILE A 103 -0.95 23.47 -11.40
CA ILE A 103 -0.57 22.72 -10.20
C ILE A 103 -1.16 23.31 -8.91
N ARG A 104 -1.64 24.56 -8.94
CA ARG A 104 -2.25 25.24 -7.78
C ARG A 104 -3.63 24.69 -7.46
N GLN A 105 -4.31 24.08 -8.45
CA GLN A 105 -5.60 23.43 -8.26
C GLN A 105 -5.52 22.23 -7.29
N TYR A 106 -4.34 21.63 -7.14
CA TYR A 106 -4.12 20.52 -6.22
C TYR A 106 -3.82 20.98 -4.78
N GLY A 107 -3.75 22.30 -4.52
CA GLY A 107 -3.56 22.85 -3.16
C GLY A 107 -2.17 22.64 -2.55
N ILE A 108 -1.23 22.03 -3.29
CA ILE A 108 0.13 21.72 -2.82
C ILE A 108 0.99 23.00 -2.75
N ILE A 109 0.68 23.98 -3.61
CA ILE A 109 1.50 25.17 -3.83
C ILE A 109 0.59 26.41 -3.71
N PRO A 110 1.03 27.49 -3.04
CA PRO A 110 0.22 28.70 -2.89
C PRO A 110 -0.13 29.32 -4.24
N TRP A 111 -1.31 29.97 -4.32
CA TRP A 111 -1.80 30.62 -5.54
C TRP A 111 -0.84 31.65 -6.15
N ASN A 112 0.07 32.18 -5.32
CA ASN A 112 1.09 33.16 -5.68
C ASN A 112 2.42 32.54 -6.20
N ALA A 113 2.52 31.23 -6.33
CA ALA A 113 3.73 30.61 -6.87
C ALA A 113 3.83 30.81 -8.39
N PHE A 114 5.02 31.21 -8.83
CA PHE A 114 5.40 31.34 -10.23
C PHE A 114 6.63 30.48 -10.51
N PRO A 115 6.62 29.56 -11.49
CA PRO A 115 5.50 29.21 -12.38
C PRO A 115 4.48 28.28 -11.69
N GLY A 116 3.21 28.69 -11.65
CA GLY A 116 2.10 27.89 -11.10
C GLY A 116 1.24 27.19 -12.15
N LYS A 117 1.41 27.51 -13.43
CA LYS A 117 0.74 26.88 -14.57
C LYS A 117 1.73 26.66 -15.70
N ILE A 118 1.57 25.58 -16.45
CA ILE A 118 2.40 25.25 -17.62
C ILE A 118 1.48 24.93 -18.79
N CYS A 119 1.74 25.52 -19.95
CA CYS A 119 0.89 25.44 -21.14
C CYS A 119 1.72 25.17 -22.40
N GLY A 120 1.07 24.65 -23.44
CA GLY A 120 1.62 24.59 -24.80
C GLY A 120 2.96 23.86 -24.94
N SER A 121 3.89 24.44 -25.68
CA SER A 121 5.20 23.83 -26.01
C SER A 121 6.07 23.51 -24.79
N ALA A 122 5.94 24.26 -23.70
CA ALA A 122 6.62 23.94 -22.44
C ALA A 122 6.07 22.67 -21.79
N LEU A 123 4.76 22.43 -21.90
CA LEU A 123 4.10 21.21 -21.43
C LEU A 123 4.46 20.01 -22.34
N GLU A 124 4.47 20.21 -23.65
CA GLU A 124 4.87 19.20 -24.62
C GLU A 124 6.30 18.68 -24.38
N ASN A 125 7.25 19.57 -24.10
CA ASN A 125 8.62 19.20 -23.77
C ASN A 125 8.67 18.31 -22.51
N ILE A 126 7.90 18.63 -21.47
CA ILE A 126 7.80 17.81 -20.25
C ILE A 126 7.19 16.44 -20.56
N CYS A 127 6.11 16.42 -21.36
CA CYS A 127 5.42 15.21 -21.82
C CYS A 127 6.27 14.31 -22.74
N ASN A 128 7.41 14.78 -23.24
CA ASN A 128 8.36 13.98 -24.02
C ASN A 128 9.60 13.57 -23.22
N THR A 129 9.71 13.97 -21.94
CA THR A 129 10.82 13.53 -21.10
C THR A 129 10.60 12.12 -20.56
N ASN A 130 11.64 11.27 -20.67
CA ASN A 130 11.62 9.92 -20.08
C ASN A 130 11.56 9.94 -18.54
N GLU A 131 12.06 11.01 -17.92
CA GLU A 131 12.02 11.23 -16.46
C GLU A 131 10.58 11.25 -15.92
N PHE A 132 9.66 11.89 -16.64
CA PHE A 132 8.24 11.97 -16.27
C PHE A 132 7.56 10.60 -16.33
N TYR A 133 7.78 9.85 -17.40
CA TYR A 133 7.25 8.50 -17.58
C TYR A 133 7.76 7.53 -16.52
N MET A 134 9.07 7.53 -16.27
CA MET A 134 9.69 6.68 -15.27
C MET A 134 9.12 6.97 -13.89
N SER A 135 9.04 8.25 -13.51
CA SER A 135 8.47 8.68 -12.22
C SER A 135 7.01 8.24 -12.07
N TYR A 136 6.19 8.41 -13.11
CA TYR A 136 4.79 7.99 -13.09
C TYR A 136 4.63 6.49 -12.82
N HIS A 137 5.40 5.65 -13.53
CA HIS A 137 5.37 4.21 -13.31
C HIS A 137 5.84 3.82 -11.90
N LEU A 138 6.89 4.45 -11.38
CA LEU A 138 7.37 4.19 -10.02
C LEU A 138 6.31 4.53 -8.97
N PHE A 139 5.61 5.66 -9.10
CA PHE A 139 4.54 6.04 -8.16
C PHE A 139 3.34 5.10 -8.23
N ILE A 140 2.94 4.65 -9.42
CA ILE A 140 1.85 3.66 -9.57
C ILE A 140 2.24 2.35 -8.90
N VAL A 141 3.43 1.83 -9.18
CA VAL A 141 3.91 0.56 -8.59
C VAL A 141 4.01 0.68 -7.07
N ALA A 142 4.45 1.82 -6.54
CA ALA A 142 4.50 2.08 -5.11
C ALA A 142 3.09 2.09 -4.48
N CYS A 143 2.12 2.75 -5.11
CA CYS A 143 0.73 2.79 -4.65
C CYS A 143 0.06 1.40 -4.70
N ALA A 144 0.26 0.66 -5.79
CA ALA A 144 -0.23 -0.71 -5.93
C ALA A 144 0.41 -1.65 -4.89
N GLY A 145 1.71 -1.51 -4.65
CA GLY A 145 2.44 -2.25 -3.61
C GLY A 145 1.89 -1.94 -2.22
N ALA A 146 1.71 -0.66 -1.88
CA ALA A 146 1.09 -0.25 -0.61
C ALA A 146 -0.33 -0.83 -0.47
N GLY A 147 -1.15 -0.74 -1.52
CA GLY A 147 -2.49 -1.33 -1.53
C GLY A 147 -2.49 -2.85 -1.31
N ALA A 148 -1.60 -3.58 -1.99
CA ALA A 148 -1.44 -5.01 -1.81
C ALA A 148 -1.01 -5.37 -0.37
N THR A 149 -0.10 -4.60 0.24
CA THR A 149 0.31 -4.83 1.64
C THR A 149 -0.84 -4.61 2.62
N VAL A 150 -1.65 -3.56 2.42
CA VAL A 150 -2.83 -3.30 3.26
C VAL A 150 -3.82 -4.44 3.15
N ILE A 151 -4.14 -4.90 1.94
CA ILE A 151 -5.06 -6.03 1.72
C ILE A 151 -4.51 -7.30 2.38
N ALA A 152 -3.21 -7.59 2.23
CA ALA A 152 -2.59 -8.75 2.85
C ALA A 152 -2.67 -8.71 4.39
N LEU A 153 -2.39 -7.56 5.01
CA LEU A 153 -2.49 -7.37 6.46
C LEU A 153 -3.93 -7.47 6.97
N LEU A 154 -4.92 -6.99 6.21
CA LEU A 154 -6.34 -7.14 6.53
C LEU A 154 -6.78 -8.62 6.46
N ILE A 155 -6.38 -9.35 5.43
CA ILE A 155 -6.68 -10.78 5.31
C ILE A 155 -6.05 -11.55 6.47
N TYR A 156 -4.81 -11.22 6.85
CA TYR A 156 -4.15 -11.81 8.01
C TYR A 156 -4.92 -11.58 9.32
N MET A 157 -5.40 -10.35 9.56
CA MET A 157 -6.27 -10.03 10.72
C MET A 157 -7.58 -10.82 10.71
N MET A 158 -8.23 -10.96 9.55
CA MET A 158 -9.46 -11.74 9.42
C MET A 158 -9.24 -13.23 9.69
N ALA A 159 -8.16 -13.81 9.16
CA ALA A 159 -7.84 -15.22 9.37
C ALA A 159 -7.49 -15.52 10.84
N THR A 160 -6.71 -14.67 11.50
CA THR A 160 -6.32 -14.84 12.91
C THR A 160 -7.51 -14.70 13.86
N THR A 161 -8.40 -13.73 13.62
CA THR A 161 -9.64 -13.57 14.41
C THR A 161 -10.61 -14.74 14.23
N TYR A 162 -10.76 -15.25 13.00
CA TYR A 162 -11.54 -16.45 12.73
C TYR A 162 -10.99 -17.67 13.48
N ASN A 163 -9.68 -17.92 13.38
CA ASN A 163 -9.03 -19.03 14.07
C ASN A 163 -9.17 -18.93 15.60
N TYR A 164 -9.04 -17.73 16.16
CA TYR A 164 -9.29 -17.51 17.59
C TYR A 164 -10.73 -17.84 17.99
N ALA A 165 -11.71 -17.43 17.18
CA ALA A 165 -13.12 -17.75 17.43
C ALA A 165 -13.37 -19.26 17.38
N VAL A 166 -12.89 -19.96 16.35
CA VAL A 166 -13.03 -21.42 16.20
C VAL A 166 -12.42 -22.17 17.39
N LEU A 167 -11.22 -21.80 17.82
CA LEU A 167 -10.58 -22.42 18.99
C LEU A 167 -11.39 -22.21 20.27
N LYS A 168 -12.01 -21.04 20.44
CA LYS A 168 -12.88 -20.75 21.58
C LYS A 168 -14.18 -21.58 21.55
N PHE A 169 -14.71 -21.88 20.37
CA PHE A 169 -15.87 -22.76 20.21
C PHE A 169 -15.50 -24.22 20.50
N LYS A 170 -14.46 -24.78 19.87
CA LYS A 170 -13.99 -26.16 20.13
C LYS A 170 -13.67 -26.39 21.62
N SER A 171 -12.96 -25.47 22.26
CA SER A 171 -12.65 -25.55 23.70
C SER A 171 -13.90 -25.60 24.60
N ARG A 172 -15.02 -25.02 24.15
CA ARG A 172 -16.29 -25.06 24.89
C ARG A 172 -17.01 -26.40 24.68
N GLU A 173 -16.92 -26.98 23.49
CA GLU A 173 -17.50 -28.30 23.20
C GLU A 173 -16.78 -29.42 23.95
N ASP A 174 -15.43 -29.41 23.99
CA ASP A 174 -14.63 -30.38 24.77
C ASP A 174 -14.93 -30.31 26.28
N CYS A 175 -15.30 -29.13 26.79
CA CYS A 175 -15.72 -28.95 28.18
C CYS A 175 -17.10 -29.57 28.46
N CYS A 176 -17.95 -29.70 27.44
CA CYS A 176 -19.32 -30.23 27.57
C CYS A 176 -19.42 -31.72 27.25
N THR A 177 -18.46 -32.31 26.54
CA THR A 177 -18.46 -33.74 26.17
C THR A 177 -17.64 -34.63 27.13
N LYS A 178 -16.89 -34.04 28.05
CA LYS A 178 -16.13 -34.73 29.11
C LYS A 178 -16.97 -34.93 30.39
N PHE A 179 -18.10 -35.63 30.28
CA PHE A 179 -18.86 -36.19 31.41
C PHE A 179 -19.15 -37.66 31.18
#